data_AF-A0A3D2B9X0-F1
#
_entry.id   AF-A0A3D2B9X0-F1
#
_cell.length_a   1.000
_cell.length_b   1.000
_cell.length_c   1.000
_cell.angle_alpha   90.00
_cell.angle_beta   90.00
_cell.angle_gamma   90.00
#
_symmetry.space_group_name_H-M   'P 1'
#
loop_
_entity.id
_entity.type
_entity.pdbx_description
1 polymer ?
#
loop_
_entity_poly.entity_id
_entity_poly.type
_entity_poly.pdbx_seq_one_letter_code
_entity_poly.pdbx_strand_id
1 'polypeptide(L)'
;MGVDISVIWFAIIVFATLMYIIMDGFDLGIGMLFYFERDPQARDVMVNSVAPVWDGNETWLVLGGAGLFGAFPLAYAVVIDALTIPLTAMLIGLIFRGVAFE
;
A
#
# COMPACT_ATOMS: atom_id res chain seq x y z
N MET A 1 -3.64 5.22 -35.45
CA MET A 1 -4.37 5.19 -34.17
C MET A 1 -3.36 5.50 -33.09
N GLY A 2 -3.46 6.67 -32.44
CA GLY A 2 -2.63 6.97 -31.28
C GLY A 2 -3.15 6.24 -30.05
N VAL A 3 -2.26 5.85 -29.14
CA VAL A 3 -2.69 5.29 -27.86
C VAL A 3 -3.32 6.41 -27.04
N ASP A 4 -4.51 6.15 -26.50
CA ASP A 4 -5.21 7.09 -25.62
C ASP A 4 -4.45 7.26 -24.30
N ILE A 5 -4.15 8.51 -23.94
CA ILE A 5 -3.44 8.86 -22.70
C ILE A 5 -4.21 8.41 -21.46
N SER A 6 -5.54 8.37 -21.51
CA SER A 6 -6.37 7.86 -20.43
C SER A 6 -6.15 6.36 -20.22
N VAL A 7 -5.98 5.58 -21.29
CA VAL A 7 -5.70 4.14 -21.19
C VAL A 7 -4.31 3.89 -20.60
N ILE A 8 -3.32 4.72 -20.95
CA ILE A 8 -1.98 4.64 -20.37
C ILE A 8 -2.03 4.90 -18.87
N TRP A 9 -2.67 5.99 -18.44
CA TRP A 9 -2.79 6.31 -17.01
C TRP A 9 -3.60 5.25 -16.24
N PHE A 10 -4.66 4.73 -16.84
CA PHE A 10 -5.40 3.62 -16.25
C PHE A 10 -4.49 2.40 -16.00
N ALA A 11 -3.68 2.01 -16.98
CA ALA A 11 -2.73 0.91 -16.83
C ALA A 11 -1.68 1.17 -15.74
N ILE A 12 -1.15 2.40 -15.67
CA ILE A 12 -0.19 2.80 -14.62
C ILE A 12 -0.82 2.70 -13.23
N ILE A 13 -2.04 3.21 -13.05
CA ILE A 13 -2.74 3.19 -11.76
C ILE A 13 -3.05 1.75 -11.35
N VAL A 14 -3.59 0.93 -12.26
CA VAL A 14 -3.85 -0.48 -11.99
C VAL A 14 -2.56 -1.21 -11.61
N PHE A 15 -1.48 -0.98 -12.35
CA PHE A 15 -0.18 -1.55 -12.02
C PHE A 15 0.31 -1.10 -10.63
N ALA A 16 0.23 0.19 -10.32
CA ALA A 16 0.63 0.71 -9.01
C ALA A 16 -0.20 0.09 -7.87
N THR A 17 -1.52 -0.02 -8.04
CA THR A 17 -2.39 -0.68 -7.07
C THR A 17 -2.05 -2.16 -6.88
N LEU A 18 -1.77 -2.89 -7.97
CA LEU A 18 -1.35 -4.29 -7.89
C LEU A 18 0.00 -4.45 -7.18
N MET A 19 0.96 -3.57 -7.48
CA MET A 19 2.25 -3.54 -6.80
C MET A 19 2.10 -3.29 -5.31
N TYR A 20 1.25 -2.33 -4.91
CA TYR A 20 0.92 -2.10 -3.51
C TYR A 20 0.36 -3.38 -2.85
N ILE A 21 -0.63 -4.02 -3.47
CA ILE A 21 -1.27 -5.23 -2.92
C ILE A 21 -0.25 -6.36 -2.74
N ILE A 22 0.67 -6.55 -3.69
CA ILE A 22 1.66 -7.63 -3.64
C ILE A 22 2.76 -7.32 -2.62
N MET A 23 3.37 -6.14 -2.72
CA MET A 23 4.55 -5.79 -1.94
C MET A 23 4.18 -5.45 -0.50
N ASP A 24 3.24 -4.54 -0.29
CA ASP A 24 2.79 -4.18 1.06
C ASP A 24 1.98 -5.31 1.70
N GLY A 25 1.31 -6.14 0.88
CA GLY A 25 0.64 -7.35 1.36
C GLY A 25 1.61 -8.37 1.99
N PHE A 26 2.86 -8.43 1.52
CA PHE A 26 3.90 -9.22 2.19
C PHE A 26 4.23 -8.64 3.57
N ASP A 27 4.45 -7.32 3.67
CA ASP A 27 4.79 -6.66 4.94
C ASP A 27 3.67 -6.83 5.98
N LEU A 28 2.42 -6.57 5.58
CA LEU A 28 1.24 -6.75 6.42
C LEU A 28 1.04 -8.23 6.77
N GLY A 29 1.34 -9.14 5.86
CA GLY A 29 1.36 -10.59 6.08
C GLY A 29 2.32 -10.99 7.19
N ILE A 30 3.57 -10.51 7.13
CA ILE A 30 4.57 -10.70 8.19
C ILE A 30 4.09 -10.10 9.50
N GLY A 31 3.53 -8.89 9.49
CA GLY A 31 2.97 -8.25 10.70
C GLY A 31 1.88 -9.07 11.37
N MET A 32 0.98 -9.69 10.60
CA MET A 32 -0.04 -10.59 11.14
C MET A 32 0.56 -11.87 11.73
N LEU A 33 1.54 -12.48 11.06
CA LEU A 33 2.22 -13.69 11.53
C LEU A 33 3.09 -13.42 12.77
N PHE A 34 3.67 -12.23 12.88
CA PHE A 34 4.55 -11.84 13.97
C PHE A 34 3.88 -11.98 15.35
N TYR A 35 2.57 -11.72 15.41
CA TYR A 35 1.77 -11.89 16.62
C TYR A 35 1.73 -13.35 17.12
N PHE A 36 1.71 -14.32 16.18
CA PHE A 36 1.63 -15.74 16.50
C PHE A 36 2.99 -16.39 16.74
N GLU A 37 4.05 -15.86 16.13
CA GLU A 37 5.41 -16.35 16.34
C GLU A 37 5.85 -16.09 17.77
N ARG A 38 6.52 -17.05 18.43
CA ARG A 38 6.99 -16.95 19.82
C ARG A 38 8.50 -17.05 19.94
N ASP A 39 9.18 -17.56 18.93
CA ASP A 39 10.63 -17.63 18.90
C ASP A 39 11.24 -16.22 18.67
N PRO A 40 12.04 -15.69 19.61
CA PRO A 40 12.70 -14.40 19.44
C PRO A 40 13.59 -14.34 18.20
N GLN A 41 14.28 -15.43 17.84
CA GLN A 41 15.17 -15.43 16.67
C GLN A 41 14.37 -15.34 15.36
N ALA A 42 13.27 -16.08 15.27
CA ALA A 42 12.36 -15.99 14.13
C ALA A 42 11.73 -14.60 14.01
N ARG A 43 11.34 -13.98 15.13
CA ARG A 43 10.82 -12.60 15.18
C ARG A 43 11.84 -11.58 14.66
N ASP A 44 13.10 -11.71 15.06
CA ASP A 44 14.17 -10.83 14.55
C ASP A 44 14.33 -10.98 13.03
N VAL A 45 14.30 -12.22 12.52
CA VAL A 45 14.38 -12.44 11.06
C VAL A 45 13.18 -11.84 10.33
N MET A 46 11.97 -11.97 10.89
CA MET A 46 10.75 -11.40 10.32
C MET A 46 10.85 -9.87 10.18
N VAL A 47 11.24 -9.17 11.25
CA VAL A 47 11.39 -7.71 11.23
C VAL A 47 12.48 -7.28 10.25
N ASN A 48 13.65 -7.93 10.29
CA ASN A 48 14.77 -7.60 9.40
C ASN A 48 14.47 -7.87 7.91
N SER A 49 13.47 -8.72 7.59
CA SER A 49 13.04 -8.95 6.21
C SER A 49 12.19 -7.82 5.63
N VAL A 50 11.48 -7.07 6.47
CA VAL A 50 10.53 -6.02 6.07
C VAL A 50 11.13 -4.61 6.21
N ALA A 51 11.92 -4.39 7.27
CA ALA A 51 12.52 -3.10 7.60
C ALA A 51 13.22 -2.36 6.43
N PRO A 52 13.95 -3.00 5.50
CA PRO A 52 14.61 -2.28 4.42
C PRO A 52 13.71 -1.90 3.23
N VAL A 53 12.49 -2.46 3.13
CA VAL A 53 11.65 -2.32 1.91
C VAL A 53 10.28 -1.69 2.16
N TRP A 54 9.78 -1.71 3.39
CA TRP A 54 8.39 -1.30 3.69
C TRP A 54 8.07 0.14 3.27
N ASP A 55 8.98 1.09 3.52
CA ASP A 55 8.78 2.50 3.15
C ASP A 55 8.61 2.66 1.63
N GLY A 56 9.41 1.92 0.86
CA GLY A 56 9.27 1.83 -0.59
C GLY A 56 7.94 1.22 -1.02
N ASN A 57 7.43 0.24 -0.28
CA ASN A 57 6.18 -0.45 -0.62
C ASN A 57 4.96 0.48 -0.46
N GLU A 58 4.97 1.37 0.55
CA GLU A 58 3.91 2.36 0.76
C GLU A 58 3.81 3.38 -0.39
N THR A 59 4.93 3.68 -1.06
CA THR A 59 4.94 4.64 -2.17
C THR A 59 4.02 4.23 -3.33
N TRP A 60 3.77 2.93 -3.52
CA TRP A 60 2.83 2.43 -4.53
C TRP A 60 1.39 2.84 -4.25
N LEU A 61 0.98 2.88 -2.97
CA LEU A 61 -0.34 3.36 -2.57
C LEU A 61 -0.48 4.85 -2.92
N VAL A 62 0.56 5.64 -2.62
CA VAL A 62 0.59 7.07 -2.91
C VAL A 62 0.50 7.32 -4.42
N LEU A 63 1.27 6.57 -5.22
CA LEU A 63 1.21 6.65 -6.68
C LEU A 63 -0.19 6.30 -7.22
N GLY A 64 -0.80 5.23 -6.70
CA GLY A 64 -2.17 4.84 -7.07
C GLY A 64 -3.19 5.93 -6.75
N GLY A 65 -3.16 6.47 -5.53
CA GLY A 65 -4.08 7.52 -5.08
C GLY A 65 -3.88 8.86 -5.81
N ALA A 66 -2.64 9.34 -5.91
CA ALA A 66 -2.31 10.58 -6.62
C ALA A 66 -2.57 10.46 -8.14
N GLY A 67 -2.28 9.29 -8.72
CA GLY A 67 -2.57 9.00 -10.11
C GLY A 67 -4.08 9.02 -10.38
N LEU A 68 -4.88 8.41 -9.51
CA LEU A 68 -6.34 8.44 -9.60
C LEU A 68 -6.88 9.87 -9.48
N PHE A 69 -6.36 10.66 -8.54
CA PHE A 69 -6.74 12.08 -8.37
C PHE A 69 -6.42 12.92 -9.63
N GLY A 70 -5.23 12.74 -10.21
CA GLY A 70 -4.77 13.52 -11.37
C GLY A 70 -5.42 13.11 -12.69
N ALA A 71 -5.51 11.80 -12.97
CA ALA A 71 -6.00 11.28 -14.25
C ALA A 71 -7.53 11.04 -14.27
N PHE A 72 -8.13 10.73 -13.11
CA PHE A 72 -9.54 10.36 -13.00
C PHE A 72 -10.20 10.97 -11.75
N PRO A 73 -10.30 12.31 -11.63
CA PRO A 73 -10.74 12.99 -10.41
C PRO A 73 -12.14 12.59 -9.94
N LEU A 74 -13.06 12.29 -10.87
CA LEU A 74 -14.40 11.80 -10.52
C LEU A 74 -14.34 10.41 -9.87
N ALA A 75 -13.52 9.50 -10.40
CA ALA A 75 -13.33 8.18 -9.81
C ALA A 75 -12.69 8.28 -8.43
N TYR A 76 -11.69 9.15 -8.27
CA TYR A 76 -11.07 9.44 -6.98
C TYR A 76 -12.11 9.92 -5.96
N ALA A 77 -12.94 10.91 -6.30
CA ALA A 77 -13.94 11.44 -5.39
C ALA A 77 -14.95 10.36 -4.94
N VAL A 78 -15.43 9.55 -5.88
CA VAL A 78 -16.37 8.45 -5.58
C VAL A 78 -15.74 7.39 -4.68
N VAL A 79 -14.49 6.99 -4.95
CA VAL A 79 -13.79 5.96 -4.17
C VAL A 79 -13.49 6.46 -2.75
N ILE A 80 -12.97 7.68 -2.61
CA ILE A 80 -12.66 8.25 -1.30
C ILE A 80 -13.93 8.42 -0.47
N ASP A 81 -15.02 8.95 -1.06
CA ASP A 81 -16.29 9.11 -0.35
C ASP A 81 -16.82 7.75 0.14
N ALA A 82 -16.92 6.77 -0.77
CA ALA A 82 -17.41 5.43 -0.44
C ALA A 82 -16.54 4.67 0.57
N LEU A 83 -15.23 4.89 0.55
CA LEU A 83 -14.25 4.18 1.37
C LEU A 83 -13.63 5.04 2.47
N THR A 84 -14.26 6.16 2.84
CA THR A 84 -13.69 7.09 3.83
C THR A 84 -13.32 6.37 5.13
N ILE A 85 -14.25 5.58 5.69
CA ILE A 85 -14.03 4.85 6.94
C ILE A 85 -12.91 3.81 6.81
N PRO A 86 -12.97 2.84 5.88
CA PRO A 86 -11.93 1.82 5.77
C PRO A 86 -10.55 2.39 5.38
N LEU A 87 -10.48 3.38 4.48
CA LEU A 87 -9.20 4.02 4.12
C LEU A 87 -8.61 4.78 5.30
N THR A 88 -9.43 5.48 6.08
CA THR A 88 -8.94 6.17 7.30
C THR A 88 -8.38 5.17 8.30
N ALA A 89 -9.08 4.06 8.54
CA ALA A 89 -8.60 3.00 9.43
C ALA A 89 -7.29 2.37 8.93
N MET A 90 -7.18 2.12 7.63
CA MET A 90 -5.96 1.63 6.99
C MET A 90 -4.79 2.58 7.19
N LEU A 91 -4.97 3.89 6.91
CA LEU A 91 -3.93 4.90 7.07
C LEU A 91 -3.45 5.02 8.52
N ILE A 92 -4.35 4.96 9.50
CA ILE A 92 -3.98 4.93 10.92
C ILE A 92 -3.11 3.70 11.23
N GLY A 93 -3.48 2.53 10.69
CA GLY A 93 -2.69 1.30 10.83
C GLY A 93 -1.29 1.42 10.24
N LEU A 94 -1.15 2.03 9.06
CA LEU A 94 0.14 2.26 8.41
C LEU A 94 1.02 3.23 9.22
N ILE A 95 0.44 4.29 9.80
CA ILE A 95 1.18 5.20 10.69
C ILE A 95 1.75 4.45 11.89
N PHE A 96 0.95 3.63 12.56
CA PHE A 96 1.45 2.84 13.70
C PHE A 96 2.52 1.82 13.28
N ARG A 97 2.42 1.25 12.08
CA ARG A 97 3.43 0.35 11.53
C ARG A 97 4.76 1.06 11.35
N GLY A 98 4.78 2.26 10.75
CA GLY A 98 6.00 3.04 10.58
C GLY A 98 6.67 3.36 11.92
N VAL A 99 5.88 3.83 12.90
CA VAL A 99 6.38 4.13 14.26
C VAL A 99 6.90 2.89 15.00
N ALA A 100 6.43 1.69 14.66
CA ALA A 100 6.89 0.45 15.30
C ALA A 100 8.23 -0.06 14.73
N PHE A 101 8.59 0.34 13.51
CA PHE A 101 9.86 -0.04 12.87
C PHE A 101 11.00 0.95 13.15
N GLU A 102 10.69 2.23 13.42
CA GLU A 102 11.64 3.25 13.86
C GLU A 102 11.99 3.16 15.35
#